data_AF-A0A177CVA8-F1
#
_entry.id   AF-A0A177CVA8-F1
#
_cell.length_a   1.000
_cell.length_b   1.000
_cell.length_c   1.000
_cell.angle_alpha   90.00
_cell.angle_beta   90.00
_cell.angle_gamma   90.00
#
_symmetry.space_group_name_H-M   'P 1'
#
loop_
_entity.id
_entity.type
_entity.pdbx_description
1 polymer ?
#
loop_
_entity_poly.entity_id
_entity_poly.type
_entity_poly.pdbx_seq_one_letter_code
_entity_poly.pdbx_strand_id
1 'polypeptide(L)'
;MSKKNNLNSVKEAQKFKFSLHLTSPIITVTVGKTNTLYIHSHLLKNESERLLKDLEGGFKEGAESAIELEDEDPNLFGYFVEYLYRDCLILSQNVDHYSAYVTLARLYALGERLMAPKFQAYALWRFSHSLATHTLISEESICELLRIACTEITERAREDPMRSQIFWYVGFRISDLQKFDMFRQLLCEIEEAGKQICLWMNRSQPGKPAEPSELQYKRFAPESEFDLSIAEVMPGKQ
;
A
#
# COMPACT_ATOMS: atom_id res chain seq x y z
N MET A 1 -14.76 6.83 -50.43
CA MET A 1 -13.54 7.53 -49.97
C MET A 1 -13.83 8.05 -48.56
N SER A 2 -13.71 7.22 -47.52
CA SER A 2 -12.49 6.82 -46.78
C SER A 2 -11.90 7.91 -45.88
N LYS A 3 -11.97 7.63 -44.57
CA LYS A 3 -11.07 8.01 -43.46
C LYS A 3 -11.16 9.42 -42.88
N LYS A 4 -11.62 9.49 -41.62
CA LYS A 4 -10.74 9.65 -40.44
C LYS A 4 -11.48 9.31 -39.14
N ASN A 5 -11.51 8.02 -38.80
CA ASN A 5 -11.60 7.54 -37.42
C ASN A 5 -10.18 7.20 -36.98
N ASN A 6 -9.65 7.90 -35.98
CA ASN A 6 -8.66 7.39 -35.01
C ASN A 6 -8.12 8.56 -34.18
N LEU A 7 -8.48 8.62 -32.90
CA LEU A 7 -7.50 8.68 -31.80
C LEU A 7 -8.17 8.62 -30.41
N ASN A 8 -9.06 7.64 -30.17
CA ASN A 8 -9.46 7.29 -28.80
C ASN A 8 -9.10 5.82 -28.57
N SER A 9 -7.78 5.56 -28.47
CA SER A 9 -7.27 4.33 -27.85
C SER A 9 -6.57 4.73 -26.56
N VAL A 10 -7.37 5.14 -25.58
CA VAL A 10 -6.93 5.07 -24.18
C VAL A 10 -6.82 3.57 -23.91
N LYS A 11 -5.59 3.08 -23.79
CA LYS A 11 -5.27 1.70 -23.47
C LYS A 11 -5.98 1.31 -22.17
N GLU A 12 -7.14 0.67 -22.27
CA GLU A 12 -7.65 -0.15 -21.18
C GLU A 12 -6.60 -1.21 -20.91
N ALA A 13 -5.91 -1.10 -19.76
CA ALA A 13 -5.07 -2.18 -19.29
C ALA A 13 -5.96 -3.43 -19.19
N GLN A 14 -5.69 -4.41 -20.04
CA GLN A 14 -6.47 -5.64 -20.13
C GLN A 14 -6.47 -6.30 -18.75
N LYS A 15 -7.58 -6.17 -18.00
CA LYS A 15 -7.69 -6.78 -16.67
C LYS A 15 -7.76 -8.28 -16.84
N PHE A 16 -6.73 -8.98 -16.41
CA PHE A 16 -6.68 -10.43 -16.48
C PHE A 16 -7.67 -11.06 -15.50
N LYS A 17 -8.20 -12.22 -15.90
CA LYS A 17 -8.97 -13.08 -15.00
C LYS A 17 -8.07 -13.58 -13.87
N PHE A 18 -8.62 -13.73 -12.67
CA PHE A 18 -7.89 -14.25 -11.51
C PHE A 18 -7.32 -15.64 -11.80
N SER A 19 -8.10 -16.48 -12.47
CA SER A 19 -7.70 -17.83 -12.90
C SER A 19 -6.39 -17.87 -13.69
N LEU A 20 -6.10 -16.86 -14.53
CA LEU A 20 -4.85 -16.78 -15.30
C LEU A 20 -3.62 -16.49 -14.44
N HIS A 21 -3.80 -15.87 -13.27
CA HIS A 21 -2.70 -15.67 -12.33
C HIS A 21 -2.37 -16.98 -11.61
N LEU A 22 -3.37 -17.80 -11.30
CA LEU A 22 -3.21 -19.08 -10.59
C LEU A 22 -2.60 -20.19 -11.45
N THR A 23 -2.55 -20.04 -12.76
CA THR A 23 -1.87 -20.99 -13.67
C THR A 23 -0.41 -20.63 -13.92
N SER A 24 0.06 -19.50 -13.40
CA SER A 24 1.45 -19.08 -13.57
C SER A 24 2.41 -19.90 -12.70
N PRO A 25 3.70 -19.97 -13.06
CA PRO A 25 4.70 -20.64 -12.22
C PRO A 25 4.73 -20.08 -10.80
N ILE A 26 4.91 -20.97 -9.83
CA ILE A 26 5.06 -20.62 -8.43
C ILE A 26 6.53 -20.30 -8.15
N ILE A 27 6.76 -19.15 -7.52
CA ILE A 27 8.05 -18.63 -7.12
C ILE A 27 8.20 -18.82 -5.61
N THR A 28 9.41 -19.16 -5.19
CA THR A 28 9.78 -19.23 -3.78
C THR A 28 10.24 -17.85 -3.31
N VAL A 29 9.62 -17.28 -2.29
CA VAL A 29 10.01 -15.99 -1.71
C VAL A 29 10.40 -16.19 -0.25
N THR A 30 11.67 -15.96 0.08
CA THR A 30 12.19 -16.07 1.45
C THR A 30 12.31 -14.69 2.07
N VAL A 31 11.63 -14.46 3.20
CA VAL A 31 11.56 -13.18 3.91
C VAL A 31 12.20 -13.33 5.29
N GLY A 32 12.99 -12.34 5.73
CA GLY A 32 13.55 -12.31 7.08
C GLY A 32 14.40 -13.53 7.44
N LYS A 33 15.07 -14.14 6.45
CA LYS A 33 15.96 -15.31 6.52
C LYS A 33 15.31 -16.68 6.76
N THR A 34 14.08 -16.75 7.28
CA THR A 34 13.47 -18.04 7.65
C THR A 34 12.08 -18.28 7.08
N ASN A 35 11.40 -17.24 6.60
CA ASN A 35 10.00 -17.34 6.23
C ASN A 35 9.87 -17.49 4.73
N THR A 36 9.69 -18.73 4.27
CA THR A 36 9.50 -19.05 2.86
C THR A 36 8.03 -19.11 2.50
N LEU A 37 7.65 -18.37 1.46
CA LEU A 37 6.30 -18.32 0.89
C LEU A 37 6.34 -18.75 -0.57
N TYR A 38 5.25 -19.34 -1.05
CA TYR A 38 5.10 -19.83 -2.41
C TYR A 38 4.02 -19.01 -3.12
N ILE A 39 4.43 -18.21 -4.11
CA ILE A 39 3.58 -17.18 -4.71
C ILE A 39 3.56 -17.32 -6.23
N HIS A 40 2.39 -17.14 -6.84
CA HIS A 40 2.25 -17.12 -8.29
C HIS A 40 3.00 -15.94 -8.91
N SER A 41 3.95 -16.23 -9.81
CA SER A 41 4.84 -15.25 -10.45
C SER A 41 4.09 -14.07 -11.08
N HIS A 42 2.97 -14.32 -11.75
CA HIS A 42 2.20 -13.24 -12.40
C HIS A 42 1.66 -12.21 -11.39
N LEU A 43 1.36 -12.60 -10.16
CA LEU A 43 0.90 -11.65 -9.13
C LEU A 43 2.02 -10.69 -8.72
N LEU A 44 3.23 -11.23 -8.48
CA LEU A 44 4.40 -10.44 -8.10
C LEU A 44 4.82 -9.49 -9.23
N LYS A 45 4.95 -10.04 -10.45
CA LYS A 45 5.39 -9.31 -11.65
C LYS A 45 4.48 -8.14 -12.04
N ASN A 46 3.17 -8.31 -11.89
CA ASN A 46 2.20 -7.28 -12.26
C ASN A 46 2.09 -6.16 -11.22
N GLU A 47 2.48 -6.44 -9.97
CA GLU A 47 2.32 -5.50 -8.86
C GLU A 47 3.60 -4.74 -8.53
N SER A 48 4.76 -5.39 -8.66
CA SER A 48 6.05 -4.83 -8.23
C SER A 48 7.05 -4.83 -9.39
N GLU A 49 7.52 -3.64 -9.76
CA GLU A 49 8.56 -3.50 -10.77
C GLU A 49 9.90 -4.06 -10.31
N ARG A 50 10.19 -3.97 -9.01
CA ARG A 50 11.40 -4.55 -8.40
C ARG A 50 11.38 -6.07 -8.57
N LEU A 51 10.32 -6.73 -8.11
CA LEU A 51 10.20 -8.18 -8.17
C LEU A 51 10.09 -8.70 -9.62
N LEU A 52 9.52 -7.92 -10.53
CA LEU A 52 9.57 -8.20 -11.96
C LEU A 52 11.02 -8.27 -12.46
N LYS A 53 11.84 -7.25 -12.14
CA LYS A 53 13.25 -7.20 -12.53
C LYS A 53 14.08 -8.29 -11.87
N ASP A 54 13.80 -8.63 -10.62
CA ASP A 54 14.48 -9.71 -9.91
C ASP A 54 14.21 -11.07 -10.59
N LEU A 55 12.96 -11.32 -11.02
CA LEU A 55 12.56 -12.57 -11.67
C LEU A 55 12.90 -12.69 -13.16
N GLU A 56 13.01 -11.57 -13.87
CA GLU A 56 13.35 -11.56 -15.31
C GLU A 56 14.81 -11.22 -15.56
N GLY A 57 15.53 -10.81 -14.52
CA GLY A 57 16.96 -10.57 -14.56
C GLY A 57 17.75 -11.86 -14.78
N GLY A 58 18.93 -11.73 -15.38
CA GLY A 58 19.88 -12.84 -15.55
C GLY A 58 20.64 -13.22 -14.28
N PHE A 59 20.16 -12.79 -13.11
CA PHE A 59 20.76 -13.11 -11.81
C PHE A 59 20.24 -14.46 -11.29
N LYS A 60 20.75 -14.92 -10.14
CA LYS A 60 20.41 -16.25 -9.59
C LYS A 60 18.90 -16.41 -9.38
N GLU A 61 18.24 -15.31 -9.04
CA GLU A 61 16.81 -15.22 -8.74
C GLU A 61 15.94 -15.61 -9.96
N GLY A 62 16.29 -15.12 -11.14
CA GLY A 62 15.61 -15.49 -12.40
C GLY A 62 15.93 -16.92 -12.86
N ALA A 63 17.13 -17.42 -12.56
CA ALA A 63 17.54 -18.79 -12.89
C ALA A 63 16.93 -19.85 -11.94
N GLU A 64 16.80 -19.52 -10.65
CA GLU A 64 16.33 -20.40 -9.59
C GLU A 64 14.83 -20.23 -9.29
N SER A 65 14.18 -19.22 -9.89
CA SER A 65 12.78 -18.86 -9.60
C SER A 65 12.56 -18.63 -8.10
N ALA A 66 13.50 -17.94 -7.47
CA ALA A 66 13.52 -17.66 -6.04
C ALA A 66 13.90 -16.19 -5.75
N ILE A 67 13.26 -15.58 -4.76
CA ILE A 67 13.54 -14.20 -4.33
C ILE A 67 13.90 -14.21 -2.85
N GLU A 68 14.99 -13.56 -2.49
CA GLU A 68 15.41 -13.38 -1.10
C GLU A 68 15.22 -11.91 -0.66
N LEU A 69 14.44 -11.72 0.40
CA LEU A 69 14.13 -10.44 1.02
C LEU A 69 14.62 -10.46 2.47
N GLU A 70 15.94 -10.41 2.66
CA GLU A 70 16.56 -10.55 3.98
C GLU A 70 16.20 -9.44 4.97
N ASP A 71 16.07 -8.21 4.46
CA ASP A 71 15.83 -7.00 5.28
C ASP A 71 14.34 -6.72 5.52
N GLU A 72 13.46 -7.56 5.00
CA GLU A 72 12.01 -7.38 5.09
C GLU A 72 11.40 -8.16 6.27
N ASP A 73 10.40 -7.56 6.91
CA ASP A 73 9.63 -8.19 7.99
C ASP A 73 8.62 -9.20 7.40
N PRO A 74 8.68 -10.49 7.76
CA PRO A 74 7.75 -11.51 7.28
C PRO A 74 6.28 -11.17 7.52
N ASN A 75 5.94 -10.50 8.62
CA ASN A 75 4.56 -10.14 8.94
C ASN A 75 4.05 -9.03 8.02
N LEU A 76 4.87 -8.01 7.76
CA LEU A 76 4.53 -6.93 6.82
C LEU A 76 4.41 -7.46 5.39
N PHE A 77 5.33 -8.34 5.00
CA PHE A 77 5.26 -8.99 3.69
C PHE A 77 4.03 -9.89 3.57
N GLY A 78 3.59 -10.55 4.66
CA GLY A 78 2.35 -11.31 4.70
C GLY A 78 1.12 -10.47 4.29
N TYR A 79 1.03 -9.21 4.72
CA TYR A 79 -0.04 -8.31 4.26
C TYR A 79 0.08 -7.94 2.78
N PHE A 80 1.30 -7.82 2.25
CA PHE A 80 1.50 -7.65 0.82
C PHE A 80 1.02 -8.88 0.04
N VAL A 81 1.28 -10.10 0.54
CA VAL A 81 0.75 -11.33 -0.07
C VAL A 81 -0.77 -11.41 0.04
N GLU A 82 -1.35 -11.09 1.19
CA GLU A 82 -2.81 -11.02 1.34
C GLU A 82 -3.39 -10.02 0.34
N TYR A 83 -2.77 -8.85 0.21
CA TYR A 83 -3.12 -7.87 -0.79
C TYR A 83 -3.07 -8.48 -2.18
N LEU A 84 -2.00 -9.14 -2.62
CA LEU A 84 -1.87 -9.73 -3.96
C LEU A 84 -3.04 -10.67 -4.33
N TYR A 85 -3.47 -11.50 -3.39
CA TYR A 85 -4.48 -12.53 -3.64
C TYR A 85 -5.92 -12.07 -3.42
N ARG A 86 -6.13 -10.97 -2.68
CA ARG A 86 -7.46 -10.44 -2.38
C ARG A 86 -7.72 -9.17 -3.19
N ASP A 87 -9.00 -8.85 -3.43
CA ASP A 87 -9.42 -7.56 -4.00
C ASP A 87 -9.27 -6.43 -2.95
N CYS A 88 -8.03 -6.21 -2.50
CA CYS A 88 -7.64 -5.11 -1.63
C CYS A 88 -8.35 -5.09 -0.27
N LEU A 89 -8.24 -6.18 0.48
CA LEU A 89 -8.65 -6.23 1.88
C LEU A 89 -7.41 -6.33 2.76
N ILE A 90 -6.72 -5.21 2.97
CA ILE A 90 -5.66 -5.15 3.99
C ILE A 90 -6.34 -4.81 5.33
N LEU A 91 -5.98 -5.54 6.38
CA LEU A 91 -6.50 -5.38 7.75
C LEU A 91 -7.99 -5.74 7.89
N SER A 92 -8.40 -6.89 7.35
CA SER A 92 -9.73 -7.46 7.59
C SER A 92 -9.89 -8.12 8.97
N GLN A 93 -8.77 -8.38 9.67
CA GLN A 93 -8.70 -8.99 10.99
C GLN A 93 -7.90 -8.10 11.96
N ASN A 94 -8.06 -8.34 13.27
CA ASN A 94 -7.35 -7.63 14.33
C ASN A 94 -5.83 -7.69 14.09
N VAL A 95 -5.14 -6.58 14.29
CA VAL A 95 -3.69 -6.49 14.14
C VAL A 95 -3.04 -6.87 15.46
N ASP A 96 -2.33 -8.00 15.50
CA ASP A 96 -1.80 -8.57 16.74
C ASP A 96 -0.52 -7.86 17.26
N HIS A 97 0.16 -7.09 16.41
CA HIS A 97 1.49 -6.54 16.72
C HIS A 97 1.59 -5.01 16.71
N TYR A 98 0.70 -4.32 16.00
CA TYR A 98 0.74 -2.87 15.82
C TYR A 98 -0.67 -2.28 15.81
N SER A 99 -0.77 -0.96 16.00
CA SER A 99 -2.03 -0.29 15.64
C SER A 99 -2.25 -0.34 14.13
N ALA A 100 -3.51 -0.31 13.72
CA ALA A 100 -3.87 -0.34 12.29
C ALA A 100 -3.17 0.77 11.50
N TYR A 101 -3.05 1.97 12.07
CA TYR A 101 -2.38 3.10 11.42
C TYR A 101 -0.87 2.90 11.27
N VAL A 102 -0.19 2.41 12.32
CA VAL A 102 1.24 2.08 12.26
C VAL A 102 1.49 1.02 11.18
N THR A 103 0.63 0.00 11.12
CA THR A 103 0.71 -1.04 10.09
C THR A 103 0.56 -0.44 8.70
N LEU A 104 -0.48 0.37 8.46
CA LEU A 104 -0.70 1.01 7.15
C LEU A 104 0.48 1.91 6.72
N ALA A 105 1.09 2.64 7.65
CA ALA A 105 2.27 3.46 7.37
C ALA A 105 3.50 2.61 6.99
N ARG A 106 3.73 1.49 7.68
CA ARG A 106 4.80 0.55 7.30
C ARG A 106 4.52 -0.18 5.99
N LEU A 107 3.27 -0.52 5.69
CA LEU A 107 2.89 -1.09 4.40
C LEU A 107 3.09 -0.09 3.26
N TYR A 108 2.87 1.20 3.51
CA TYR A 108 3.20 2.26 2.55
C TYR A 108 4.71 2.30 2.26
N ALA A 109 5.55 2.27 3.30
CA ALA A 109 7.02 2.23 3.15
C ALA A 109 7.49 0.93 2.45
N LEU A 110 6.88 -0.22 2.79
CA LEU A 110 7.11 -1.49 2.09
C LEU A 110 6.78 -1.37 0.59
N GLY A 111 5.67 -0.74 0.25
CA GLY A 111 5.28 -0.50 -1.14
C GLY A 111 6.29 0.35 -1.91
N GLU A 112 6.90 1.33 -1.26
CA GLU A 112 8.00 2.12 -1.82
C GLU A 112 9.22 1.24 -2.13
N ARG A 113 9.68 0.46 -1.16
CA ARG A 113 10.85 -0.45 -1.31
C ARG A 113 10.63 -1.52 -2.37
N LEU A 114 9.42 -2.06 -2.43
CA LEU A 114 9.03 -3.05 -3.44
C LEU A 114 8.73 -2.41 -4.81
N MET A 115 8.77 -1.09 -4.96
CA MET A 115 8.33 -0.40 -6.18
C MET A 115 6.93 -0.88 -6.63
N ALA A 116 5.99 -0.92 -5.68
CA ALA A 116 4.62 -1.36 -5.85
C ALA A 116 3.65 -0.18 -5.68
N PRO A 117 3.53 0.71 -6.69
CA PRO A 117 2.82 1.98 -6.54
C PRO A 117 1.30 1.82 -6.30
N LYS A 118 0.67 0.74 -6.80
CA LYS A 118 -0.76 0.49 -6.57
C LYS A 118 -1.01 0.04 -5.12
N PHE A 119 -0.16 -0.85 -4.60
CA PHE A 119 -0.16 -1.22 -3.18
C PHE A 119 0.06 -0.01 -2.27
N GLN A 120 1.08 0.81 -2.59
CA GLN A 120 1.40 2.03 -1.85
C GLN A 120 0.21 3.01 -1.86
N ALA A 121 -0.40 3.25 -3.03
CA ALA A 121 -1.58 4.10 -3.15
C ALA A 121 -2.77 3.56 -2.34
N TYR A 122 -2.96 2.24 -2.31
CA TYR A 122 -4.01 1.62 -1.51
C TYR A 122 -3.78 1.78 -0.01
N ALA A 123 -2.56 1.55 0.48
CA ALA A 123 -2.21 1.78 1.88
C ALA A 123 -2.47 3.24 2.30
N LEU A 124 -2.08 4.20 1.45
CA LEU A 124 -2.33 5.63 1.65
C LEU A 124 -3.83 5.96 1.67
N TRP A 125 -4.59 5.45 0.71
CA TRP A 125 -6.03 5.68 0.67
C TRP A 125 -6.69 5.16 1.94
N ARG A 126 -6.40 3.91 2.34
CA ARG A 126 -6.95 3.31 3.55
C ARG A 126 -6.60 4.08 4.82
N PHE A 127 -5.36 4.57 4.91
CA PHE A 127 -4.89 5.42 6.00
C PHE A 127 -5.65 6.75 6.04
N SER A 128 -5.66 7.48 4.92
CA SER A 128 -6.23 8.83 4.80
C SER A 128 -7.75 8.84 4.98
N HIS A 129 -8.43 7.83 4.47
CA HIS A 129 -9.87 7.65 4.57
C HIS A 129 -10.33 7.43 6.01
N SER A 130 -9.54 6.67 6.78
CA SER A 130 -9.87 6.35 8.17
C SER A 130 -9.45 7.44 9.15
N LEU A 131 -8.47 8.27 8.77
CA LEU A 131 -7.89 9.29 9.62
C LEU A 131 -8.75 10.56 9.66
N ALA A 132 -9.23 10.92 10.84
CA ALA A 132 -9.96 12.14 11.12
C ALA A 132 -9.41 12.82 12.38
N THR A 133 -9.78 14.07 12.63
CA THR A 133 -9.34 14.81 13.82
C THR A 133 -9.76 14.13 15.13
N HIS A 134 -10.89 13.44 15.14
CA HIS A 134 -11.42 12.72 16.30
C HIS A 134 -10.99 11.24 16.36
N THR A 135 -10.16 10.78 15.43
CA THR A 135 -9.64 9.42 15.47
C THR A 135 -8.82 9.25 16.74
N LEU A 136 -9.09 8.19 17.50
CA LEU A 136 -8.37 7.86 18.71
C LEU A 136 -7.16 7.00 18.37
N ILE A 137 -5.99 7.64 18.29
CA ILE A 137 -4.69 6.97 18.14
C ILE A 137 -3.92 7.20 19.44
N SER A 138 -3.34 6.14 20.00
CA SER A 138 -2.50 6.23 21.20
C SER A 138 -1.26 7.09 20.92
N GLU A 139 -0.76 7.77 21.93
CA GLU A 139 0.41 8.66 21.82
C GLU A 139 1.66 7.88 21.39
N GLU A 140 1.79 6.62 21.82
CA GLU A 140 2.80 5.68 21.35
C GLU A 140 2.70 5.42 19.86
N SER A 141 1.50 5.13 19.36
CA SER A 141 1.29 4.94 17.92
C SER A 141 1.57 6.22 17.14
N ILE A 142 1.26 7.41 17.68
CA ILE A 142 1.56 8.69 17.02
C ILE A 142 3.08 8.91 16.93
N CYS A 143 3.82 8.63 18.01
CA CYS A 143 5.27 8.71 18.00
C CYS A 143 5.88 7.72 17.00
N GLU A 144 5.34 6.51 16.92
CA GLU A 144 5.79 5.51 15.95
C GLU A 144 5.48 5.92 14.50
N LEU A 145 4.31 6.49 14.24
CA LEU A 145 3.97 7.05 12.92
C LEU A 145 4.96 8.14 12.51
N LEU A 146 5.31 9.04 13.44
CA LEU A 146 6.28 10.09 13.18
C LEU A 146 7.68 9.54 12.92
N ARG A 147 8.08 8.48 13.64
CA ARG A 147 9.33 7.75 13.37
C ARG A 147 9.34 7.20 11.95
N ILE A 148 8.33 6.41 11.58
CA ILE A 148 8.18 5.83 10.23
C ILE A 148 8.24 6.92 9.16
N ALA A 149 7.49 8.02 9.34
CA ALA A 149 7.47 9.14 8.41
C ALA A 149 8.86 9.75 8.19
N CYS A 150 9.72 9.77 9.22
CA CYS A 150 11.04 10.38 9.14
C CYS A 150 12.14 9.41 8.68
N THR A 151 12.03 8.11 9.01
CA THR A 151 13.12 7.15 8.84
C THR A 151 12.86 6.11 7.75
N GLU A 152 11.61 5.69 7.54
CA GLU A 152 11.29 4.59 6.64
C GLU A 152 10.76 5.05 5.28
N ILE A 153 10.05 6.18 5.22
CA ILE A 153 9.54 6.75 3.95
C ILE A 153 10.65 7.58 3.29
N THR A 154 11.20 7.09 2.18
CA THR A 154 12.47 7.58 1.61
C THR A 154 12.31 8.62 0.50
N GLU A 155 11.12 8.78 -0.09
CA GLU A 155 10.87 9.77 -1.13
C GLU A 155 10.89 11.21 -0.55
N ARG A 156 11.92 11.98 -0.92
CA ARG A 156 12.20 13.34 -0.39
C ARG A 156 12.09 14.45 -1.44
N ALA A 157 11.80 14.12 -2.69
CA ALA A 157 11.82 15.10 -3.80
C ALA A 157 10.57 16.00 -3.83
N ARG A 158 9.47 15.58 -3.19
CA ARG A 158 8.20 16.30 -3.01
C ARG A 158 7.66 16.01 -1.60
N GLU A 159 6.69 16.79 -1.14
CA GLU A 159 5.95 16.44 0.09
C GLU A 159 5.23 15.11 -0.14
N ASP A 160 5.78 14.03 0.43
CA ASP A 160 5.18 12.70 0.39
C ASP A 160 3.78 12.74 1.03
N PRO A 161 2.77 12.14 0.40
CA PRO A 161 1.40 12.25 0.87
C PRO A 161 1.15 11.51 2.19
N MET A 162 1.80 10.37 2.44
CA MET A 162 1.67 9.65 3.73
C MET A 162 2.29 10.48 4.85
N ARG A 163 3.51 10.99 4.64
CA ARG A 163 4.15 11.92 5.56
C ARG A 163 3.25 13.11 5.86
N SER A 164 2.66 13.71 4.82
CA SER A 164 1.78 14.87 4.97
C SER A 164 0.57 14.57 5.88
N GLN A 165 -0.05 13.39 5.74
CA GLN A 165 -1.16 12.98 6.62
C GLN A 165 -0.70 12.77 8.06
N ILE A 166 0.47 12.14 8.26
CA ILE A 166 1.06 11.91 9.60
C ILE A 166 1.40 13.24 10.27
N PHE A 167 2.13 14.14 9.59
CA PHE A 167 2.50 15.44 10.14
C PHE A 167 1.28 16.32 10.44
N TRP A 168 0.23 16.25 9.61
CA TRP A 168 -1.04 16.91 9.90
C TRP A 168 -1.64 16.45 11.22
N TYR A 169 -1.75 15.14 11.41
CA TYR A 169 -2.35 14.58 12.62
C TYR A 169 -1.49 14.82 13.87
N VAL A 170 -0.16 14.75 13.75
CA VAL A 170 0.78 15.14 14.81
C VAL A 170 0.61 16.61 15.17
N GLY A 171 0.52 17.51 14.19
CA GLY A 171 0.28 18.94 14.40
C GLY A 171 -1.03 19.20 15.14
N PHE A 172 -2.10 18.44 14.81
CA PHE A 172 -3.37 18.51 15.53
C PHE A 172 -3.26 18.07 16.99
N ARG A 173 -2.44 17.03 17.29
CA ARG A 173 -2.25 16.48 18.65
C ARG A 173 -1.06 17.07 19.40
N ILE A 174 -0.39 18.10 18.86
CA ILE A 174 0.91 18.57 19.38
C ILE A 174 0.85 19.03 20.84
N SER A 175 -0.24 19.70 21.25
CA SER A 175 -0.45 20.20 22.61
C SER A 175 -0.53 19.08 23.65
N ASP A 176 -0.99 17.89 23.23
CA ASP A 176 -1.01 16.70 24.08
C ASP A 176 0.37 16.04 24.06
N LEU A 177 0.93 15.81 22.87
CA LEU A 177 2.19 15.09 22.67
C LEU A 177 3.38 15.73 23.39
N GLN A 178 3.45 17.07 23.47
CA GLN A 178 4.53 17.79 24.15
C GLN A 178 4.66 17.47 25.66
N LYS A 179 3.61 16.89 26.26
CA LYS A 179 3.59 16.46 27.66
C LYS A 179 4.22 15.08 27.88
N PHE A 180 4.46 14.31 26.82
CA PHE A 180 4.97 12.95 26.90
C PHE A 180 6.48 12.88 26.67
N ASP A 181 7.19 12.16 27.54
CA ASP A 181 8.66 12.05 27.46
C ASP A 181 9.12 11.31 26.21
N MET A 182 8.38 10.30 25.78
CA MET A 182 8.67 9.56 24.54
C MET A 182 8.68 10.47 23.30
N PHE A 183 7.76 11.44 23.24
CA PHE A 183 7.74 12.39 22.13
C PHE A 183 8.99 13.30 22.17
N ARG A 184 9.39 13.75 23.36
CA ARG A 184 10.62 14.55 23.54
C ARG A 184 11.86 13.75 23.15
N GLN A 185 11.94 12.49 23.58
CA GLN A 185 13.02 11.59 23.22
C GLN A 185 13.09 11.37 21.71
N LEU A 186 11.94 11.16 21.05
CA LEU A 186 11.86 11.02 19.59
C LEU A 186 12.39 12.26 18.86
N LEU A 187 12.07 13.46 19.33
CA LEU A 187 12.60 14.71 18.76
C LEU A 187 14.13 14.84 18.95
N CYS A 188 14.68 14.28 20.03
CA CYS A 188 16.12 14.21 20.23
C CYS A 188 16.80 13.16 19.34
N GLU A 189 16.14 12.02 19.12
CA GLU A 189 16.63 10.93 18.26
C GLU A 189 16.60 11.31 16.77
N ILE A 190 15.58 12.05 16.35
CA ILE A 190 15.32 12.38 14.95
C ILE A 190 15.31 13.90 14.77
N GLU A 191 16.48 14.48 14.52
CA GLU A 191 16.67 15.94 14.37
C GLU A 191 15.70 16.55 13.34
N GLU A 192 15.43 15.82 12.26
CA GLU A 192 14.55 16.27 11.18
C GLU A 192 13.08 16.33 11.59
N ALA A 193 12.64 15.51 12.56
CA ALA A 193 11.25 15.49 13.01
C ALA A 193 10.83 16.85 13.59
N GLY A 194 11.68 17.44 14.42
CA GLY A 194 11.44 18.77 15.00
C GLY A 194 11.35 19.86 13.93
N LYS A 195 12.29 19.87 12.97
CA LYS A 195 12.31 20.85 11.86
C LYS A 195 11.03 20.74 11.03
N GLN A 196 10.65 19.54 10.65
CA GLN A 196 9.46 19.30 9.81
C GLN A 196 8.18 19.68 10.54
N ILE A 197 8.03 19.36 11.83
CA ILE A 197 6.87 19.78 12.63
C ILE A 197 6.81 21.32 12.69
N CYS A 198 7.93 21.99 12.97
CA CYS A 198 7.96 23.45 13.04
C CYS A 198 7.60 24.11 11.69
N LEU A 199 8.12 23.58 10.58
CA LEU A 199 7.78 24.05 9.23
C LEU A 199 6.28 23.86 8.94
N TRP A 200 5.71 22.74 9.37
CA TRP A 200 4.30 22.43 9.17
C TRP A 200 3.39 23.35 10.00
N MET A 201 3.75 23.60 11.26
CA MET A 201 2.99 24.46 12.19
C MET A 201 3.02 25.95 11.80
N ASN A 202 4.11 26.42 11.19
CA ASN A 202 4.26 27.83 10.76
C ASN A 202 3.36 28.17 9.56
N ARG A 203 2.92 27.16 8.80
CA ARG A 203 1.95 27.30 7.71
C ARG A 203 0.51 27.30 8.26
N SER A 204 0.14 28.22 9.15
CA SER A 204 -1.25 28.47 9.61
C SER A 204 -2.18 27.24 9.58
N GLN A 205 -2.01 26.28 10.51
CA GLN A 205 -2.79 25.03 10.59
C GLN A 205 -3.26 24.51 9.22
N PRO A 206 -2.38 23.88 8.43
CA PRO A 206 -2.76 23.40 7.11
C PRO A 206 -3.99 22.50 7.24
N GLY A 207 -5.00 22.75 6.40
CA GLY A 207 -6.17 21.88 6.31
C GLY A 207 -5.75 20.43 6.08
N LYS A 208 -6.60 19.47 6.47
CA LYS A 208 -6.34 18.04 6.25
C LYS A 208 -5.86 17.84 4.79
N PRO A 209 -4.71 17.19 4.56
CA PRO A 209 -4.22 16.97 3.21
C PRO A 209 -5.27 16.23 2.38
N ALA A 210 -5.36 16.55 1.09
CA ALA A 210 -6.35 15.99 0.20
C ALA A 210 -6.35 14.45 0.28
N GLU A 211 -7.53 13.87 0.45
CA GLU A 211 -7.68 12.43 0.39
C GLU A 211 -7.38 11.96 -1.04
N PRO A 212 -6.61 10.87 -1.21
CA PRO A 212 -6.45 10.27 -2.53
C PRO A 212 -7.82 9.90 -3.09
N SER A 213 -8.00 10.04 -4.40
CA SER A 213 -9.22 9.56 -5.05
C SER A 213 -9.49 8.11 -4.66
N GLU A 214 -10.76 7.79 -4.38
CA GLU A 214 -11.17 6.42 -4.06
C GLU A 214 -10.66 5.49 -5.15
N LEU A 215 -9.84 4.54 -4.74
CA LEU A 215 -9.38 3.50 -5.64
C LEU A 215 -10.58 2.58 -5.89
N GLN A 216 -11.28 2.79 -7.00
CA GLN A 216 -12.21 1.79 -7.56
C GLN A 216 -11.40 0.59 -8.08
N TYR A 217 -10.76 -0.11 -7.15
CA TYR A 217 -9.81 -1.16 -7.45
C TYR A 217 -10.53 -2.50 -7.44
N LYS A 218 -11.04 -2.88 -8.61
CA LYS A 218 -11.26 -4.29 -8.94
C LYS A 218 -9.97 -4.81 -9.57
N ARG A 219 -9.23 -5.66 -8.86
CA ARG A 219 -7.98 -6.21 -9.36
C ARG A 219 -8.22 -7.15 -10.51
N PHE A 220 -9.17 -8.06 -10.31
CA PHE A 220 -9.49 -9.11 -11.26
C PHE A 220 -10.78 -8.79 -12.00
N ALA A 221 -10.81 -9.16 -13.27
CA ALA A 221 -12.06 -9.19 -14.01
C ALA A 221 -12.96 -10.30 -13.44
N PRO A 222 -14.30 -10.12 -13.44
CA PRO A 222 -15.20 -11.19 -13.04
C PRO A 222 -14.98 -12.44 -13.89
N GLU A 223 -14.93 -13.61 -13.25
CA GLU A 223 -14.70 -14.89 -13.94
C GLU A 223 -15.87 -15.27 -14.86
N SER A 224 -17.09 -14.92 -14.44
CA SER A 224 -18.34 -15.13 -15.15
C SER A 224 -19.03 -13.80 -15.48
N GLU A 225 -19.37 -13.59 -16.75
CA GLU A 225 -20.39 -12.63 -17.16
C GLU A 225 -21.74 -13.32 -17.04
N PHE A 226 -22.34 -13.33 -15.85
CA PHE A 226 -23.73 -13.76 -15.73
C PHE A 226 -24.59 -12.59 -16.23
N ASP A 227 -25.01 -12.66 -17.49
CA ASP A 227 -25.90 -11.68 -18.08
C ASP A 227 -27.30 -11.89 -17.49
N LEU A 228 -27.66 -11.04 -16.51
CA LEU A 228 -28.96 -11.07 -15.85
C LEU A 228 -30.13 -10.88 -16.82
N SER A 229 -29.89 -10.38 -18.04
CA SER A 229 -30.91 -10.27 -19.08
C SER A 229 -31.37 -11.62 -19.65
N ILE A 230 -30.59 -12.69 -19.49
CA ILE A 230 -30.96 -14.04 -19.98
C ILE A 230 -31.91 -14.74 -18.98
N ALA A 231 -31.94 -14.31 -17.71
CA ALA A 231 -32.79 -14.90 -16.69
C ALA A 231 -34.29 -14.55 -16.83
N GLU A 232 -34.64 -13.50 -17.59
CA GLU A 232 -36.03 -13.11 -17.83
C GLU A 232 -36.70 -13.86 -19.00
N VAL A 233 -35.97 -14.72 -19.73
CA VAL A 233 -36.49 -15.43 -20.92
C VAL A 233 -36.68 -16.94 -20.68
N MET A 234 -37.05 -17.32 -19.46
CA MET A 234 -37.58 -18.68 -19.20
C MET A 234 -39.07 -18.57 -18.87
N PRO A 235 -39.97 -18.62 -19.86
CA PRO A 235 -41.39 -18.77 -19.57
C PRO A 235 -41.60 -20.16 -18.97
N GLY A 236 -42.11 -20.20 -17.74
CA GLY A 236 -42.57 -21.42 -17.11
C GLY A 236 -43.58 -22.12 -18.01
N LYS A 237 -43.20 -23.29 -18.55
CA LYS A 237 -44.16 -24.23 -19.11
C LYS A 237 -44.80 -24.97 -17.94
N GLN A 238 -46.01 -24.54 -17.58
CA GLN A 238 -47.02 -25.41 -16.97
C GLN A 238 -47.54 -26.41 -18.01
#